data_AF-A0A950IV33-F1
#
_entry.id   AF-A0A950IV33-F1
#
_cell.length_a   1.000
_cell.length_b   1.000
_cell.length_c   1.000
_cell.angle_alpha   90.00
_cell.angle_beta   90.00
_cell.angle_gamma   90.00
#
_symmetry.space_group_name_H-M   'P 1'
#
loop_
_entity.id
_entity.type
_entity.pdbx_description
1 polymer ?
#
loop_
_entity_poly.entity_id
_entity_poly.type
_entity_poly.pdbx_seq_one_letter_code
_entity_poly.pdbx_strand_id
1 'polypeptide(L)'
;MNVPRPIRLCLYSIWLAAIAALFLLHAVHLQADFPNNSPWMDYSKYTDEGWYGKAAIEHYVLGSWYVHGDFNPSVALPVLPGLEWILFRFTGVSLVAARLLVLGIFALNLLLAYLLLRTQVPRPAALFGVTLLVSNAFLYAFSRLAILEQPLMLFLLGSWLIALSLPHITNSNRSTIAHIAIGFLLCLAVLTKTTALFLIPSTLFLVWHVYGYKFISTLKPLLTVALAGSIPFALYYVVFVWPRYAYDYHYLFAANVWEQPTSLLGHLAAFWYAVHGALWIDPWLCGLALALLAVAVIVVHSVWRNPLLIASLLACAGYVFFIGWHNNMQPRYYQVIAYPLVFAVTVALAALFSRTPASEEKTGRVLSKLAPPLAFTAIASAALICSLNLREILY
;
A
#
# COMPACT_ATOMS: atom_id res chain seq x y z
N MET A 1 -3.54 30.38 -17.56
CA MET A 1 -2.95 31.62 -17.03
C MET A 1 -1.67 31.26 -16.27
N ASN A 2 -0.54 31.90 -16.57
CA ASN A 2 0.72 31.64 -15.88
C ASN A 2 0.68 32.30 -14.49
N VAL A 3 0.39 31.51 -13.45
CA VAL A 3 0.45 31.99 -12.06
C VAL A 3 1.91 32.35 -11.72
N PRO A 4 2.17 33.57 -11.20
CA PRO A 4 3.50 33.99 -10.79
C PRO A 4 4.18 32.96 -9.88
N ARG A 5 5.50 32.76 -10.06
CA ARG A 5 6.30 31.83 -9.24
C ARG A 5 6.09 32.01 -7.72
N PRO A 6 6.08 33.23 -7.13
CA PRO A 6 5.88 33.37 -5.68
C PRO A 6 4.50 32.90 -5.23
N ILE A 7 3.45 33.22 -5.98
CA ILE A 7 2.07 32.79 -5.67
C ILE A 7 1.97 31.26 -5.72
N ARG A 8 2.54 30.63 -6.75
CA ARG A 8 2.55 29.17 -6.86
C ARG A 8 3.33 28.48 -5.73
N LEU A 9 4.46 29.06 -5.30
CA LEU A 9 5.19 28.54 -4.13
C LEU A 9 4.35 28.66 -2.86
N CYS A 10 3.70 29.81 -2.64
CA CYS A 10 2.79 30.01 -1.51
C CYS A 10 1.66 28.97 -1.50
N LEU A 11 0.99 28.75 -2.64
CA LEU A 11 -0.07 27.74 -2.77
C LEU A 11 0.42 26.33 -2.45
N TYR A 12 1.61 25.94 -2.94
CA TYR A 12 2.18 24.63 -2.60
C TYR A 12 2.56 24.52 -1.13
N SER A 13 3.09 25.58 -0.51
CA SER A 13 3.40 25.59 0.92
C SER A 13 2.14 25.43 1.76
N ILE A 14 1.05 26.13 1.41
CA ILE A 14 -0.25 25.99 2.08
C ILE A 14 -0.77 24.56 1.93
N TRP A 15 -0.70 23.98 0.73
CA TRP A 15 -1.14 22.61 0.51
C TRP A 15 -0.32 21.59 1.31
N LEU A 16 1.00 21.74 1.35
CA LEU A 16 1.86 20.89 2.17
C LEU A 16 1.57 21.05 3.66
N ALA A 17 1.32 22.26 4.13
CA ALA A 17 0.91 22.52 5.51
C ALA A 17 -0.44 21.86 5.84
N ALA A 18 -1.39 21.87 4.91
CA ALA A 18 -2.67 21.18 5.08
C ALA A 18 -2.49 19.65 5.15
N ILE A 19 -1.67 19.06 4.27
CA ILE A 19 -1.33 17.61 4.34
C ILE A 19 -0.65 17.28 5.67
N ALA A 20 0.27 18.12 6.13
CA ALA A 20 0.94 17.94 7.42
C ALA A 20 -0.05 18.04 8.59
N ALA A 21 -0.97 19.00 8.58
CA ALA A 21 -2.01 19.14 9.59
C ALA A 21 -2.93 17.91 9.62
N LEU A 22 -3.37 17.42 8.45
CA LEU A 22 -4.15 16.18 8.34
C LEU A 22 -3.39 14.98 8.90
N PHE A 23 -2.12 14.82 8.55
CA PHE A 23 -1.27 13.76 9.13
C PHE A 23 -1.17 13.87 10.65
N LEU A 24 -0.99 15.07 11.20
CA LEU A 24 -0.91 15.27 12.65
C LEU A 24 -2.21 14.88 13.37
N LEU A 25 -3.37 14.93 12.72
CA LEU A 25 -4.62 14.42 13.30
C LEU A 25 -4.55 12.91 13.59
N HIS A 26 -3.77 12.13 12.83
CA HIS A 26 -3.59 10.70 13.11
C HIS A 26 -2.85 10.46 14.43
N ALA A 27 -2.01 11.41 14.86
CA ALA A 27 -1.28 11.32 16.12
C ALA A 27 -2.13 11.73 17.34
N VAL A 28 -3.32 12.29 17.13
CA VAL A 28 -4.22 12.68 18.21
C VAL A 28 -4.82 11.43 18.85
N HIS A 29 -4.89 11.41 20.19
CA HIS A 29 -5.48 10.32 20.98
C HIS A 29 -4.96 8.90 20.64
N LEU A 30 -3.65 8.71 20.44
CA LEU A 30 -3.08 7.37 20.20
C LEU A 30 -3.30 6.37 21.35
N GLN A 31 -3.73 6.81 22.52
CA GLN A 31 -4.14 5.94 23.63
C GLN A 31 -5.60 5.45 23.52
N ALA A 32 -6.42 6.10 22.69
CA ALA A 32 -7.82 5.75 22.57
C ALA A 32 -8.00 4.40 21.87
N ASP A 33 -9.09 3.72 22.20
CA ASP A 33 -9.49 2.51 21.51
C ASP A 33 -9.86 2.80 20.05
N PHE A 34 -9.81 1.75 19.22
CA PHE A 34 -10.31 1.83 17.86
C PHE A 34 -11.79 2.23 17.84
N PRO A 35 -12.26 3.05 16.88
CA PRO A 35 -13.63 3.54 16.84
C PRO A 35 -14.65 2.39 16.70
N ASN A 36 -15.29 2.02 17.82
CA ASN A 36 -16.17 0.84 17.91
C ASN A 36 -17.51 0.98 17.18
N ASN A 37 -17.93 2.19 16.83
CA ASN A 37 -19.14 2.45 16.04
C ASN A 37 -18.84 2.81 14.57
N SER A 38 -17.63 2.49 14.11
CA SER A 38 -17.25 2.68 12.70
C SER A 38 -17.81 1.54 11.83
N PRO A 39 -17.93 1.76 10.50
CA PRO A 39 -18.31 0.69 9.57
C PRO A 39 -17.26 -0.44 9.47
N TRP A 40 -16.09 -0.27 10.10
CA TRP A 40 -14.96 -1.19 10.06
C TRP A 40 -14.90 -2.02 11.35
N MET A 41 -15.85 -2.93 11.52
CA MET A 41 -15.82 -3.88 12.63
C MET A 41 -14.77 -4.96 12.36
N ASP A 42 -13.56 -4.73 12.87
CA ASP A 42 -12.39 -5.60 12.68
C ASP A 42 -11.90 -6.13 14.04
N TYR A 43 -11.55 -7.41 14.13
CA TYR A 43 -11.08 -8.05 15.36
C TYR A 43 -9.64 -7.64 15.76
N SER A 44 -8.86 -7.11 14.81
CA SER A 44 -7.47 -6.70 15.05
C SER A 44 -7.33 -5.67 16.18
N LYS A 45 -8.35 -4.83 16.40
CA LYS A 45 -8.37 -3.86 17.50
C LYS A 45 -8.32 -4.50 18.89
N TYR A 46 -8.63 -5.79 19.01
CA TYR A 46 -8.63 -6.49 20.29
C TYR A 46 -7.37 -7.33 20.50
N THR A 47 -6.77 -7.85 19.44
CA THR A 47 -5.72 -8.89 19.56
C THR A 47 -4.44 -8.58 18.81
N ASP A 48 -4.51 -7.94 17.64
CA ASP A 48 -3.39 -7.94 16.69
C ASP A 48 -2.22 -7.07 17.16
N GLU A 49 -2.49 -5.91 17.75
CA GLU A 49 -1.42 -5.03 18.28
C GLU A 49 -0.60 -5.73 19.37
N GLY A 50 -1.28 -6.43 20.28
CA GLY A 50 -0.63 -7.23 21.32
C GLY A 50 0.09 -8.45 20.74
N TRP A 51 -0.53 -9.17 19.80
CA TRP A 51 0.04 -10.35 19.16
C TRP A 51 1.32 -10.04 18.40
N TYR A 52 1.32 -9.00 17.57
CA TYR A 52 2.48 -8.66 16.75
C TYR A 52 3.61 -8.02 17.55
N GLY A 53 3.30 -7.33 18.65
CA GLY A 53 4.33 -6.80 19.55
C GLY A 53 4.81 -7.73 20.65
N LYS A 54 4.13 -8.86 20.84
CA LYS A 54 4.35 -9.78 21.96
C LYS A 54 5.82 -10.17 22.16
N ALA A 55 6.51 -10.66 21.13
CA ALA A 55 7.88 -11.13 21.31
C ALA A 55 8.85 -9.98 21.66
N ALA A 56 8.58 -8.76 21.18
CA ALA A 56 9.35 -7.58 21.57
C ALA A 56 9.12 -7.21 23.04
N ILE A 57 7.86 -7.30 23.50
CA ILE A 57 7.45 -7.08 24.89
C ILE A 57 8.11 -8.12 25.79
N GLU A 58 7.99 -9.41 25.45
CA GLU A 58 8.61 -10.52 26.20
C GLU A 58 10.12 -10.36 26.28
N HIS A 59 10.77 -9.98 25.19
CA HIS A 59 12.21 -9.74 25.23
C HIS A 59 12.56 -8.58 26.18
N TYR A 60 11.78 -7.51 26.18
CA TYR A 60 12.02 -6.37 27.07
C TYR A 60 11.83 -6.75 28.55
N VAL A 61 10.77 -7.50 28.87
CA VAL A 61 10.39 -7.83 30.26
C VAL A 61 11.16 -9.03 30.81
N LEU A 62 11.34 -10.08 30.00
CA LEU A 62 11.87 -11.39 30.41
C LEU A 62 13.28 -11.65 29.87
N GLY A 63 13.79 -10.85 28.93
CA GLY A 63 15.07 -11.12 28.25
C GLY A 63 15.01 -12.26 27.22
N SER A 64 13.83 -12.77 26.88
CA SER A 64 13.61 -13.85 25.91
C SER A 64 12.57 -13.44 24.87
N TRP A 65 12.80 -13.80 23.61
CA TRP A 65 11.83 -13.63 22.51
C TRP A 65 10.73 -14.69 22.48
N TYR A 66 10.79 -15.64 23.41
CA TYR A 66 9.95 -16.82 23.40
C TYR A 66 9.62 -17.25 24.83
N VAL A 67 8.32 -17.47 25.05
CA VAL A 67 7.77 -18.11 26.25
C VAL A 67 7.26 -19.49 25.85
N HIS A 68 7.74 -20.53 26.52
CA HIS A 68 7.41 -21.91 26.15
C HIS A 68 5.92 -22.21 26.35
N GLY A 69 5.32 -22.85 25.35
CA GLY A 69 3.89 -23.17 25.34
C GLY A 69 2.98 -22.00 24.94
N ASP A 70 3.55 -20.83 24.69
CA ASP A 70 2.81 -19.66 24.27
C ASP A 70 2.95 -19.41 22.76
N PHE A 71 1.92 -18.84 22.15
CA PHE A 71 1.90 -18.58 20.72
C PHE A 71 2.80 -17.40 20.36
N ASN A 72 3.74 -17.61 19.41
CA ASN A 72 4.68 -16.58 18.94
C ASN A 72 4.59 -16.33 17.41
N PRO A 73 3.77 -15.36 16.96
CA PRO A 73 3.64 -15.05 15.53
C PRO A 73 4.91 -14.45 14.92
N SER A 74 5.82 -13.90 15.75
CA SER A 74 7.07 -13.26 15.30
C SER A 74 8.02 -14.22 14.61
N VAL A 75 7.85 -15.53 14.83
CA VAL A 75 8.63 -16.56 14.14
C VAL A 75 8.40 -16.49 12.63
N ALA A 76 7.16 -16.29 12.18
CA ALA A 76 6.85 -16.15 10.76
C ALA A 76 6.83 -14.68 10.30
N LEU A 77 6.51 -13.76 11.22
CA LEU A 77 6.29 -12.34 10.95
C LEU A 77 7.27 -11.44 11.75
N PRO A 78 8.60 -11.62 11.63
CA PRO A 78 9.58 -11.04 12.56
C PRO A 78 9.77 -9.53 12.43
N VAL A 79 9.34 -8.90 11.33
CA VAL A 79 9.81 -7.54 11.00
C VAL A 79 9.26 -6.48 11.95
N LEU A 80 7.95 -6.41 12.16
CA LEU A 80 7.36 -5.44 13.10
C LEU A 80 7.85 -5.68 14.55
N PRO A 81 7.81 -6.91 15.11
CA PRO A 81 8.39 -7.16 16.43
C PRO A 81 9.87 -6.76 16.53
N GLY A 82 10.66 -6.97 15.48
CA GLY A 82 12.05 -6.52 15.43
C GLY A 82 12.18 -5.00 15.53
N LEU A 83 11.32 -4.24 14.84
CA LEU A 83 11.29 -2.78 14.91
C LEU A 83 10.82 -2.28 16.29
N GLU A 84 9.79 -2.89 16.84
CA GLU A 84 9.28 -2.55 18.17
C GLU A 84 10.29 -2.86 19.28
N TRP A 85 11.05 -3.94 19.16
CA TRP A 85 12.13 -4.24 20.09
C TRP A 85 13.21 -3.15 20.12
N ILE A 86 13.59 -2.63 18.95
CA ILE A 86 14.53 -1.49 18.87
C ILE A 86 13.91 -0.29 19.58
N LEU A 87 12.64 0.00 19.30
CA LEU A 87 11.94 1.14 19.90
C LEU A 87 11.83 1.03 21.43
N PHE A 88 11.36 -0.11 21.94
CA PHE A 88 11.14 -0.34 23.36
C PHE A 88 12.43 -0.29 24.18
N ARG A 89 13.60 -0.56 23.58
CA ARG A 89 14.90 -0.29 24.23
C ARG A 89 15.08 1.17 24.65
N PHE A 90 14.49 2.11 23.91
CA PHE A 90 14.62 3.55 24.18
C PHE A 90 13.41 4.11 24.93
N THR A 91 12.20 3.62 24.63
CA THR A 91 10.95 4.18 25.17
C THR A 91 10.38 3.40 26.36
N GLY A 92 10.85 2.18 26.59
CA GLY A 92 10.10 1.17 27.32
C GLY A 92 8.91 0.63 26.51
N VAL A 93 8.26 -0.42 27.03
CA VAL A 93 7.05 -0.99 26.43
C VAL A 93 5.89 -0.03 26.58
N SER A 94 5.31 0.40 25.47
CA SER A 94 4.20 1.35 25.44
C SER A 94 3.37 1.19 24.18
N LEU A 95 2.05 1.09 24.33
CA LEU A 95 1.10 1.05 23.21
C LEU A 95 1.24 2.30 22.33
N VAL A 96 1.42 3.47 22.95
CA VAL A 96 1.61 4.74 22.23
C VAL A 96 2.89 4.70 21.42
N ALA A 97 3.97 4.13 21.96
CA ALA A 97 5.22 4.00 21.22
C ALA A 97 5.04 3.09 20.00
N ALA A 98 4.44 1.91 20.15
CA ALA A 98 4.17 1.00 19.03
C ALA A 98 3.31 1.66 17.93
N ARG A 99 2.24 2.35 18.32
CA ARG A 99 1.38 3.09 17.38
C ARG A 99 2.09 4.27 16.73
N LEU A 100 2.96 4.99 17.45
CA LEU A 100 3.79 6.06 16.90
C LEU A 100 4.80 5.54 15.87
N LEU A 101 5.38 4.36 16.10
CA LEU A 101 6.27 3.71 15.12
C LEU A 101 5.52 3.45 13.81
N VAL A 102 4.35 2.83 13.89
CA VAL A 102 3.53 2.55 12.69
C VAL A 102 3.05 3.84 12.02
N LEU A 103 2.70 4.87 12.80
CA LEU A 103 2.35 6.17 12.27
C LEU A 103 3.54 6.88 11.58
N GLY A 104 4.75 6.73 12.11
CA GLY A 104 5.97 7.18 11.44
C GLY A 104 6.20 6.46 10.11
N ILE A 105 5.92 5.16 10.07
CA ILE A 105 5.95 4.36 8.83
C ILE A 105 4.86 4.84 7.86
N PHE A 106 3.66 5.18 8.33
CA PHE A 106 2.63 5.80 7.49
C PHE A 106 3.10 7.13 6.87
N ALA A 107 3.81 7.97 7.63
CA ALA A 107 4.41 9.20 7.09
C ALA A 107 5.41 8.90 5.96
N LEU A 108 6.25 7.87 6.12
CA LEU A 108 7.17 7.41 5.07
C LEU A 108 6.40 6.86 3.86
N ASN A 109 5.28 6.17 4.06
CA ASN A 109 4.40 5.72 2.98
C ASN A 109 3.82 6.89 2.18
N LEU A 110 3.39 7.97 2.85
CA LEU A 110 2.92 9.20 2.18
C LEU A 110 4.04 9.85 1.35
N LEU A 111 5.27 9.89 1.88
CA LEU A 111 6.43 10.38 1.13
C LEU A 111 6.73 9.50 -0.08
N LEU A 112 6.77 8.19 0.07
CA LEU A 112 6.99 7.25 -1.04
C LEU A 112 5.87 7.33 -2.08
N ALA A 113 4.62 7.45 -1.66
CA ALA A 113 3.47 7.69 -2.52
C ALA A 113 3.65 8.97 -3.36
N TYR A 114 4.06 10.07 -2.73
CA TYR A 114 4.38 11.31 -3.44
C TYR A 114 5.48 11.08 -4.49
N LEU A 115 6.59 10.46 -4.10
CA LEU A 115 7.74 10.24 -4.97
C LEU A 115 7.38 9.33 -6.16
N LEU A 116 6.64 8.24 -5.91
CA LEU A 116 6.13 7.34 -6.94
C LEU A 116 5.22 8.06 -7.92
N LEU A 117 4.22 8.79 -7.44
CA LEU A 117 3.32 9.56 -8.28
C LEU A 117 4.09 10.60 -9.10
N ARG A 118 5.11 11.25 -8.53
CA ARG A 118 5.96 12.21 -9.23
C ARG A 118 6.75 11.62 -10.40
N THR A 119 6.97 10.30 -10.43
CA THR A 119 7.57 9.65 -11.60
C THR A 119 6.64 9.62 -12.81
N GLN A 120 5.32 9.70 -12.59
CA GLN A 120 4.30 9.48 -13.62
C GLN A 120 3.39 10.67 -13.90
N VAL A 121 3.15 11.53 -12.90
CA VAL A 121 2.19 12.63 -12.99
C VAL A 121 2.78 13.96 -12.53
N PRO A 122 2.25 15.10 -12.98
CA PRO A 122 2.68 16.43 -12.52
C PRO A 122 2.54 16.61 -11.00
N ARG A 123 3.32 17.55 -10.45
CA ARG A 123 3.36 17.82 -9.00
C ARG A 123 1.98 18.05 -8.34
N PRO A 124 1.04 18.84 -8.91
CA PRO A 124 -0.28 19.01 -8.31
C PRO A 124 -1.05 17.69 -8.18
N ALA A 125 -1.00 16.84 -9.22
CA ALA A 125 -1.68 15.54 -9.19
C ALA A 125 -1.05 14.61 -8.13
N ALA A 126 0.28 14.62 -8.00
CA ALA A 126 0.96 13.84 -6.96
C ALA A 126 0.58 14.30 -5.54
N LEU A 127 0.54 15.62 -5.27
CA LEU A 127 0.08 16.17 -3.98
C LEU A 127 -1.39 15.81 -3.70
N PHE A 128 -2.21 15.81 -4.75
CA PHE A 128 -3.60 15.42 -4.65
C PHE A 128 -3.77 13.93 -4.29
N GLY A 129 -3.01 13.02 -4.91
CA GLY A 129 -3.01 11.61 -4.52
C GLY A 129 -2.62 11.41 -3.05
N VAL A 130 -1.61 12.15 -2.56
CA VAL A 130 -1.24 12.13 -1.13
C VAL A 130 -2.35 12.70 -0.24
N THR A 131 -3.03 13.74 -0.71
CA THR A 131 -4.19 14.33 0.00
C THR A 131 -5.30 13.30 0.16
N LEU A 132 -5.60 12.54 -0.89
CA LEU A 132 -6.59 11.45 -0.83
C LEU A 132 -6.19 10.37 0.19
N LEU A 133 -4.91 10.01 0.27
CA LEU A 133 -4.44 9.02 1.24
C LEU A 133 -4.54 9.53 2.69
N VAL A 134 -4.03 10.73 2.96
CA VAL A 134 -3.99 11.26 4.34
C VAL A 134 -5.35 11.71 4.85
N SER A 135 -6.29 12.05 3.96
CA SER A 135 -7.64 12.44 4.36
C SER A 135 -8.62 11.28 4.42
N ASN A 136 -8.25 10.07 4.00
CA ASN A 136 -9.16 8.93 3.97
C ASN A 136 -9.43 8.40 5.39
N ALA A 137 -10.71 8.34 5.80
CA ALA A 137 -11.12 7.99 7.16
C ALA A 137 -10.80 6.53 7.50
N PHE A 138 -10.86 5.63 6.52
CA PHE A 138 -10.45 4.24 6.67
C PHE A 138 -8.94 4.14 6.98
N LEU A 139 -8.08 4.81 6.20
CA LEU A 139 -6.65 4.88 6.49
C LEU A 139 -6.37 5.60 7.81
N TYR A 140 -7.15 6.62 8.17
CA TYR A 140 -7.07 7.26 9.49
C TYR A 140 -7.29 6.25 10.62
N ALA A 141 -8.33 5.44 10.56
CA ALA A 141 -8.64 4.48 11.62
C ALA A 141 -7.52 3.42 11.79
N PHE A 142 -7.04 2.86 10.68
CA PHE A 142 -6.10 1.74 10.74
C PHE A 142 -4.61 2.10 10.77
N SER A 143 -4.19 3.23 10.19
CA SER A 143 -2.77 3.66 10.23
C SER A 143 -2.28 4.01 11.64
N ARG A 144 -3.21 4.13 12.59
CA ARG A 144 -2.97 4.40 14.00
C ARG A 144 -2.80 3.14 14.84
N LEU A 145 -3.10 1.97 14.29
CA LEU A 145 -2.91 0.68 14.98
C LEU A 145 -1.50 0.15 14.73
N ALA A 146 -0.91 -0.48 15.74
CA ALA A 146 0.38 -1.16 15.65
C ALA A 146 0.25 -2.51 14.90
N ILE A 147 -0.08 -2.47 13.61
CA ILE A 147 -0.33 -3.63 12.76
C ILE A 147 0.56 -3.65 11.51
N LEU A 148 0.53 -4.77 10.79
CA LEU A 148 1.53 -5.16 9.79
C LEU A 148 1.37 -4.45 8.43
N GLU A 149 0.20 -3.87 8.15
CA GLU A 149 -0.15 -3.34 6.84
C GLU A 149 0.74 -2.15 6.43
N GLN A 150 1.02 -1.22 7.34
CA GLN A 150 1.83 -0.04 7.00
C GLN A 150 3.31 -0.40 6.72
N PRO A 151 3.98 -1.24 7.53
CA PRO A 151 5.32 -1.72 7.16
C PRO A 151 5.34 -2.54 5.87
N LEU A 152 4.32 -3.37 5.60
CA LEU A 152 4.22 -4.08 4.32
C LEU A 152 4.18 -3.08 3.16
N MET A 153 3.35 -2.03 3.27
CA MET A 153 3.25 -1.01 2.25
C MET A 153 4.56 -0.23 2.07
N LEU A 154 5.29 0.05 3.15
CA LEU A 154 6.60 0.69 3.08
C LEU A 154 7.56 -0.06 2.17
N PHE A 155 7.67 -1.36 2.37
CA PHE A 155 8.57 -2.19 1.58
C PHE A 155 8.09 -2.35 0.14
N LEU A 156 6.77 -2.48 -0.09
CA LEU A 156 6.20 -2.54 -1.43
C LEU A 156 6.48 -1.24 -2.21
N LEU A 157 6.11 -0.10 -1.63
CA LEU A 157 6.29 1.22 -2.28
C LEU A 157 7.76 1.55 -2.50
N GLY A 158 8.64 1.19 -1.55
CA GLY A 158 10.07 1.31 -1.71
C GLY A 158 10.59 0.50 -2.89
N SER A 159 10.12 -0.74 -3.05
CA SER A 159 10.52 -1.61 -4.17
C SER A 159 10.04 -1.06 -5.52
N TRP A 160 8.82 -0.51 -5.57
CA TRP A 160 8.29 0.15 -6.77
C TRP A 160 9.08 1.40 -7.15
N LEU A 161 9.47 2.20 -6.17
CA LEU A 161 10.21 3.44 -6.43
C LEU A 161 11.60 3.15 -6.98
N ILE A 162 12.28 2.13 -6.43
CA ILE A 162 13.57 1.67 -6.96
C ILE A 162 13.37 1.12 -8.37
N ALA A 163 12.36 0.29 -8.60
CA ALA A 163 12.07 -0.27 -9.93
C ALA A 163 11.87 0.85 -10.98
N LEU A 164 11.03 1.85 -10.69
CA LEU A 164 10.79 2.98 -11.60
C LEU A 164 12.00 3.91 -11.75
N SER A 165 12.97 3.85 -10.83
CA SER A 165 14.21 4.63 -10.89
C SER A 165 15.31 3.97 -11.71
N LEU A 166 15.22 2.66 -11.98
CA LEU A 166 16.21 1.88 -12.73
C LEU A 166 16.64 2.50 -14.08
N PRO A 167 15.76 3.09 -14.92
CA PRO A 167 16.17 3.72 -16.18
C PRO A 167 17.20 4.84 -16.02
N HIS A 168 17.26 5.48 -14.85
CA HIS A 168 18.18 6.58 -14.55
C HIS A 168 19.55 6.07 -14.03
N ILE A 169 19.68 4.77 -13.79
CA ILE A 169 20.90 4.16 -13.26
C ILE A 169 21.73 3.61 -14.43
N THR A 170 22.69 4.41 -14.88
CA THR A 170 23.56 4.04 -16.02
C THR A 170 24.66 3.05 -15.67
N ASN A 171 25.07 2.98 -14.40
CA ASN A 171 26.13 2.09 -13.94
C ASN A 171 25.58 0.68 -13.65
N SER A 172 26.14 -0.34 -14.30
CA SER A 172 25.74 -1.76 -14.17
C SER A 172 25.79 -2.29 -12.73
N ASN A 173 26.81 -1.91 -11.95
CA ASN A 173 26.93 -2.34 -10.55
C ASN A 173 25.82 -1.72 -9.70
N ARG A 174 25.54 -0.43 -9.89
CA ARG A 174 24.44 0.26 -9.18
C ARG A 174 23.07 -0.31 -9.58
N SER A 175 22.90 -0.67 -10.85
CA SER A 175 21.69 -1.35 -11.32
C SER A 175 21.53 -2.71 -10.64
N THR A 176 22.61 -3.50 -10.53
CA THR A 176 22.58 -4.79 -9.82
C THR A 176 22.22 -4.62 -8.34
N ILE A 177 22.82 -3.63 -7.65
CA ILE A 177 22.47 -3.29 -6.27
C ILE A 177 21.00 -2.90 -6.13
N ALA A 178 20.46 -2.13 -7.08
CA ALA A 178 19.04 -1.77 -7.08
C ALA A 178 18.12 -3.00 -7.21
N HIS A 179 18.45 -3.97 -8.07
CA HIS A 179 17.70 -5.23 -8.17
C HIS A 179 17.78 -6.06 -6.89
N ILE A 180 18.96 -6.13 -6.26
CA ILE A 180 19.12 -6.79 -4.96
C ILE A 180 18.25 -6.10 -3.90
N ALA A 181 18.27 -4.77 -3.86
CA ALA A 181 17.44 -4.00 -2.93
C ALA A 181 15.94 -4.25 -3.15
N ILE A 182 15.46 -4.32 -4.40
CA ILE A 182 14.07 -4.69 -4.71
C ILE A 182 13.74 -6.07 -4.13
N GLY A 183 14.57 -7.08 -4.39
CA GLY A 183 14.36 -8.44 -3.87
C GLY A 183 14.35 -8.50 -2.35
N PHE A 184 15.30 -7.82 -1.71
CA PHE A 184 15.38 -7.75 -0.25
C PHE A 184 14.17 -7.04 0.37
N LEU A 185 13.68 -5.94 -0.22
CA LEU A 185 12.45 -5.28 0.23
C LEU A 185 11.23 -6.18 0.08
N LEU A 186 11.11 -6.95 -1.02
CA LEU A 186 10.03 -7.93 -1.16
C LEU A 186 10.11 -9.04 -0.10
N CYS A 187 11.32 -9.48 0.27
CA CYS A 187 11.53 -10.42 1.38
C CYS A 187 11.06 -9.82 2.71
N LEU A 188 11.43 -8.57 3.01
CA LEU A 188 10.95 -7.86 4.19
C LEU A 188 9.42 -7.70 4.19
N ALA A 189 8.79 -7.45 3.03
CA ALA A 189 7.34 -7.39 2.92
C ALA A 189 6.70 -8.74 3.28
N VAL A 190 7.24 -9.86 2.79
CA VAL A 190 6.75 -11.22 3.09
C VAL A 190 6.98 -11.58 4.56
N LEU A 191 8.14 -11.25 5.13
CA LEU A 191 8.45 -11.44 6.56
C LEU A 191 7.72 -10.43 7.47
N THR A 192 7.12 -9.38 6.91
CA THR A 192 6.18 -8.53 7.66
C THR A 192 4.81 -9.19 7.66
N LYS A 193 4.32 -9.60 6.48
CA LYS A 193 3.04 -10.26 6.31
C LYS A 193 3.08 -11.14 5.07
N THR A 194 2.92 -12.45 5.26
CA THR A 194 3.07 -13.47 4.21
C THR A 194 2.18 -13.25 2.99
N THR A 195 1.04 -12.60 3.18
CA THR A 195 0.13 -12.15 2.12
C THR A 195 0.77 -11.19 1.09
N ALA A 196 1.93 -10.59 1.39
CA ALA A 196 2.69 -9.80 0.44
C ALA A 196 3.14 -10.58 -0.81
N LEU A 197 3.14 -11.92 -0.75
CA LEU A 197 3.38 -12.79 -1.92
C LEU A 197 2.46 -12.44 -3.09
N PHE A 198 1.20 -12.09 -2.81
CA PHE A 198 0.21 -11.73 -3.84
C PHE A 198 0.46 -10.35 -4.47
N LEU A 199 1.39 -9.56 -3.91
CA LEU A 199 1.79 -8.24 -4.43
C LEU A 199 3.04 -8.34 -5.29
N ILE A 200 3.82 -9.42 -5.23
CA ILE A 200 5.04 -9.60 -6.02
C ILE A 200 4.82 -9.38 -7.54
N PRO A 201 3.73 -9.88 -8.17
CA PRO A 201 3.52 -9.68 -9.60
C PRO A 201 3.52 -8.21 -10.02
N SER A 202 3.02 -7.30 -9.17
CA SER A 202 3.03 -5.86 -9.46
C SER A 202 4.44 -5.28 -9.56
N THR A 203 5.35 -5.72 -8.71
CA THR A 203 6.75 -5.25 -8.68
C THR A 203 7.54 -5.85 -9.82
N LEU A 204 7.36 -7.15 -10.10
CA LEU A 204 8.00 -7.81 -11.23
C LEU A 204 7.54 -7.21 -12.56
N PHE A 205 6.28 -6.80 -12.65
CA PHE A 205 5.78 -6.05 -13.81
C PHE A 205 6.54 -4.73 -14.01
N LEU A 206 6.80 -3.95 -12.95
CA LEU A 206 7.58 -2.72 -13.06
C LEU A 206 9.01 -2.97 -13.52
N VAL A 207 9.65 -4.04 -13.03
CA VAL A 207 10.97 -4.47 -13.53
C VAL A 207 10.87 -4.83 -15.02
N TRP A 208 9.89 -5.63 -15.42
CA TRP A 208 9.69 -6.01 -16.82
C TRP A 208 9.42 -4.81 -17.75
N HIS A 209 8.66 -3.83 -17.27
CA HIS A 209 8.40 -2.59 -17.97
C HIS A 209 9.68 -1.81 -18.28
N VAL A 210 10.59 -1.68 -17.31
CA VAL A 210 11.85 -0.94 -17.47
C VAL A 210 12.72 -1.51 -18.60
N TYR A 211 12.67 -2.83 -18.80
CA TYR A 211 13.39 -3.51 -19.88
C TYR A 211 12.60 -3.57 -21.20
N GLY A 212 11.55 -2.75 -21.34
CA GLY A 212 10.76 -2.61 -22.56
C GLY A 212 9.97 -3.87 -22.90
N TYR A 213 9.54 -4.63 -21.89
CA TYR A 213 8.80 -5.88 -22.04
C TYR A 213 9.56 -7.01 -22.75
N LYS A 214 10.89 -6.90 -22.90
CA LYS A 214 11.71 -7.93 -23.55
C LYS A 214 12.09 -9.04 -22.58
N PHE A 215 11.48 -10.22 -22.74
CA PHE A 215 11.68 -11.35 -21.82
C PHE A 215 13.15 -11.71 -21.59
N ILE A 216 13.92 -11.89 -22.67
CA ILE A 216 15.35 -12.28 -22.59
C ILE A 216 16.17 -11.24 -21.82
N SER A 217 15.95 -9.95 -22.09
CA SER A 217 16.67 -8.86 -21.41
C SER A 217 16.29 -8.72 -19.94
N THR A 218 15.09 -9.17 -19.57
CA THR A 218 14.56 -9.05 -18.20
C THR A 218 14.87 -10.28 -17.34
N LEU A 219 15.24 -11.41 -17.94
CA LEU A 219 15.44 -12.67 -17.20
C LEU A 219 16.51 -12.55 -16.09
N LYS A 220 17.68 -11.99 -16.40
CA LYS A 220 18.75 -11.80 -15.41
C LYS A 220 18.34 -10.84 -14.27
N PRO A 221 17.77 -9.65 -14.56
CA PRO A 221 17.15 -8.78 -13.55
C PRO A 221 16.13 -9.49 -12.65
N LEU A 222 15.17 -10.21 -13.24
CA LEU A 222 14.14 -10.94 -12.48
C LEU A 222 14.74 -12.03 -11.62
N LEU A 223 15.71 -12.79 -12.14
CA LEU A 223 16.42 -13.80 -11.37
C LEU A 223 17.20 -13.17 -10.20
N THR A 224 17.81 -12.00 -10.41
CA THR A 224 18.52 -11.27 -9.36
C THR A 224 17.56 -10.84 -8.24
N VAL A 225 16.41 -10.27 -8.60
CA VAL A 225 15.35 -9.91 -7.64
C VAL A 225 14.83 -11.15 -6.91
N ALA A 226 14.55 -12.24 -7.63
CA ALA A 226 14.03 -13.48 -7.06
C ALA A 226 15.02 -14.09 -6.05
N LEU A 227 16.30 -14.22 -6.42
CA LEU A 227 17.35 -14.75 -5.54
C LEU A 227 17.60 -13.85 -4.33
N ALA A 228 17.65 -12.52 -4.53
CA ALA A 228 17.82 -11.57 -3.44
C ALA A 228 16.64 -11.56 -2.45
N GLY A 229 15.44 -11.95 -2.90
CA GLY A 229 14.29 -12.15 -2.03
C GLY A 229 14.27 -13.52 -1.33
N SER A 230 14.50 -14.60 -2.09
CA SER A 230 14.33 -15.97 -1.60
C SER A 230 15.49 -16.44 -0.72
N ILE A 231 16.74 -16.03 -1.00
CA ILE A 231 17.91 -16.47 -0.21
C ILE A 231 17.82 -15.99 1.24
N PRO A 232 17.58 -14.70 1.54
CA PRO A 232 17.46 -14.25 2.94
C PRO A 232 16.28 -14.90 3.66
N PHE A 233 15.14 -15.11 2.98
CA PHE A 233 14.00 -15.80 3.55
C PHE A 233 14.34 -17.26 3.89
N ALA A 234 14.94 -17.99 2.94
CA ALA A 234 15.33 -19.38 3.14
C ALA A 234 16.40 -19.51 4.24
N LEU A 235 17.37 -18.59 4.28
CA LEU A 235 18.38 -18.56 5.33
C LEU A 235 17.74 -18.32 6.70
N TYR A 236 16.82 -17.34 6.81
CA TYR A 236 16.07 -17.11 8.04
C TYR A 236 15.30 -18.36 8.48
N TYR A 237 14.59 -19.00 7.55
CA TYR A 237 13.82 -20.19 7.83
C TYR A 237 14.71 -21.36 8.28
N VAL A 238 15.76 -21.69 7.53
CA VAL A 238 16.62 -22.85 7.81
C VAL A 238 17.46 -22.66 9.07
N VAL A 239 17.96 -21.45 9.33
CA VAL A 239 18.86 -21.18 10.46
C VAL A 239 18.11 -20.91 11.75
N PHE A 240 16.99 -20.18 11.71
CA PHE A 240 16.28 -19.74 12.91
C PHE A 240 14.97 -20.49 13.14
N VAL A 241 14.11 -20.58 12.12
CA VAL A 241 12.76 -21.14 12.29
C VAL A 241 12.80 -22.65 12.42
N TRP A 242 13.34 -23.35 11.43
CA TRP A 242 13.27 -24.81 11.34
C TRP A 242 13.87 -25.54 12.56
N PRO A 243 15.03 -25.17 13.11
CA PRO A 243 15.65 -25.93 14.20
C PRO A 243 14.99 -25.72 15.56
N ARG A 244 14.21 -24.64 15.76
CA ARG A 244 13.77 -24.19 17.09
C ARG A 244 12.28 -23.84 17.18
N TYR A 245 11.68 -23.35 16.11
CA TYR A 245 10.36 -22.72 16.10
C TYR A 245 9.47 -23.23 14.97
N ALA A 246 9.78 -24.38 14.36
CA ALA A 246 8.99 -24.94 13.26
C ALA A 246 7.53 -25.17 13.68
N TYR A 247 7.29 -25.60 14.91
CA TYR A 247 5.95 -25.80 15.45
C TYR A 247 5.15 -24.50 15.47
N ASP A 248 5.67 -23.43 16.07
CA ASP A 248 4.98 -22.13 16.14
C ASP A 248 4.73 -21.55 14.75
N TYR A 249 5.72 -21.70 13.86
CA TYR A 249 5.58 -21.31 12.46
C TYR A 249 4.40 -22.03 11.81
N HIS A 250 4.33 -23.36 11.89
CA HIS A 250 3.21 -24.13 11.33
C HIS A 250 1.88 -23.84 12.01
N TYR A 251 1.89 -23.63 13.33
CA TYR A 251 0.69 -23.30 14.10
C TYR A 251 0.08 -21.97 13.65
N LEU A 252 0.89 -20.94 13.37
CA LEU A 252 0.37 -19.68 12.80
C LEU A 252 -0.45 -19.93 11.53
N PHE A 253 0.07 -20.73 10.59
CA PHE A 253 -0.66 -21.02 9.35
C PHE A 253 -1.88 -21.90 9.60
N ALA A 254 -1.79 -22.90 10.48
CA ALA A 254 -2.90 -23.77 10.85
C ALA A 254 -4.04 -22.99 11.52
N ALA A 255 -3.73 -22.09 12.45
CA ALA A 255 -4.69 -21.24 13.16
C ALA A 255 -5.36 -20.20 12.24
N ASN A 256 -4.74 -19.90 11.10
CA ASN A 256 -5.30 -19.00 10.08
C ASN A 256 -6.00 -19.74 8.93
N VAL A 257 -6.23 -21.06 9.03
CA VAL A 257 -7.03 -21.76 8.03
C VAL A 257 -8.51 -21.46 8.26
N TRP A 258 -9.16 -20.89 7.24
CA TRP A 258 -10.60 -20.66 7.22
C TRP A 258 -11.30 -21.71 6.36
N GLU A 259 -12.54 -22.05 6.74
CA GLU A 259 -13.39 -22.95 5.96
C GLU A 259 -13.57 -22.41 4.54
N GLN A 260 -13.22 -23.26 3.57
CA GLN A 260 -13.31 -22.92 2.17
C GLN A 260 -14.72 -23.27 1.64
N PRO A 261 -15.29 -22.45 0.74
CA PRO A 261 -16.55 -22.79 0.11
C PRO A 261 -16.44 -24.13 -0.64
N THR A 262 -17.45 -25.00 -0.55
CA THR A 262 -17.42 -26.30 -1.25
C THR A 262 -18.00 -26.24 -2.66
N SER A 263 -18.70 -25.14 -3.01
CA SER A 263 -19.37 -24.96 -4.30
C SER A 263 -18.74 -23.84 -5.13
N LEU A 264 -18.93 -23.91 -6.45
CA LEU A 264 -18.51 -22.84 -7.36
C LEU A 264 -19.21 -21.51 -7.02
N LEU A 265 -20.51 -21.53 -6.74
CA LEU A 265 -21.27 -20.35 -6.32
C LEU A 265 -20.73 -19.75 -5.02
N GLY A 266 -20.32 -20.60 -4.07
CA GLY A 266 -19.69 -20.15 -2.84
C GLY A 266 -18.35 -19.44 -3.08
N HIS A 267 -17.50 -19.97 -3.96
CA HIS A 267 -16.27 -19.29 -4.37
C HIS A 267 -16.56 -17.96 -5.06
N LEU A 268 -17.52 -17.93 -6.00
CA LEU A 268 -17.93 -16.69 -6.67
C LEU A 268 -18.45 -15.65 -5.66
N ALA A 269 -19.22 -16.08 -4.66
CA ALA A 269 -19.67 -15.22 -3.58
C ALA A 269 -18.50 -14.70 -2.74
N ALA A 270 -17.51 -15.54 -2.39
CA ALA A 270 -16.32 -15.12 -1.66
C ALA A 270 -15.52 -14.06 -2.44
N PHE A 271 -15.31 -14.24 -3.74
CA PHE A 271 -14.66 -13.22 -4.58
C PHE A 271 -15.52 -11.96 -4.73
N TRP A 272 -16.85 -12.10 -4.85
CA TRP A 272 -17.75 -10.95 -4.85
C TRP A 272 -17.63 -10.13 -3.57
N TYR A 273 -17.66 -10.77 -2.40
CA TYR A 273 -17.48 -10.11 -1.11
C TYR A 273 -16.08 -9.53 -0.96
N ALA A 274 -15.04 -10.17 -1.51
CA ALA A 274 -13.69 -9.62 -1.53
C ALA A 274 -13.61 -8.34 -2.39
N VAL A 275 -14.31 -8.27 -3.53
CA VAL A 275 -14.40 -7.05 -4.35
C VAL A 275 -15.26 -5.99 -3.64
N HIS A 276 -16.43 -6.38 -3.16
CA HIS A 276 -17.36 -5.49 -2.47
C HIS A 276 -16.73 -4.90 -1.20
N GLY A 277 -15.91 -5.65 -0.47
CA GLY A 277 -15.21 -5.16 0.72
C GLY A 277 -14.26 -3.99 0.42
N ALA A 278 -13.88 -3.74 -0.84
CA ALA A 278 -13.13 -2.55 -1.21
C ALA A 278 -13.90 -1.25 -0.91
N LEU A 279 -15.23 -1.32 -0.85
CA LEU A 279 -16.08 -0.20 -0.42
C LEU A 279 -15.82 0.23 1.02
N TRP A 280 -15.16 -0.59 1.85
CA TRP A 280 -14.69 -0.15 3.16
C TRP A 280 -13.60 0.92 3.09
N ILE A 281 -12.82 0.99 2.00
CA ILE A 281 -11.80 2.03 1.83
C ILE A 281 -12.49 3.38 1.78
N ASP A 282 -13.40 3.52 0.81
CA ASP A 282 -14.29 4.66 0.61
C ASP A 282 -15.19 4.35 -0.60
N PRO A 283 -16.53 4.25 -0.44
CA PRO A 283 -17.43 3.90 -1.54
C PRO A 283 -17.38 4.88 -2.71
N TRP A 284 -17.19 6.17 -2.43
CA TRP A 284 -17.11 7.23 -3.42
C TRP A 284 -15.79 7.20 -4.17
N LEU A 285 -14.67 6.94 -3.48
CA LEU A 285 -13.36 6.77 -4.11
C LEU A 285 -13.38 5.54 -5.03
N CYS A 286 -13.99 4.43 -4.59
CA CYS A 286 -14.15 3.23 -5.42
C CYS A 286 -15.03 3.51 -6.65
N GLY A 287 -16.17 4.20 -6.47
CA GLY A 287 -17.02 4.62 -7.59
C GLY A 287 -16.29 5.53 -8.57
N LEU A 288 -15.51 6.49 -8.05
CA LEU A 288 -14.68 7.37 -8.86
C LEU A 288 -13.60 6.59 -9.63
N ALA A 289 -12.93 5.65 -8.98
CA ALA A 289 -11.92 4.80 -9.62
C ALA A 289 -12.52 3.99 -10.77
N LEU A 290 -13.68 3.36 -10.56
CA LEU A 290 -14.37 2.60 -11.61
C LEU A 290 -14.78 3.51 -12.78
N ALA A 291 -15.35 4.67 -12.50
CA ALA A 291 -15.73 5.63 -13.54
C ALA A 291 -14.51 6.10 -14.35
N LEU A 292 -13.41 6.44 -13.67
CA LEU A 292 -12.18 6.88 -14.33
C LEU A 292 -11.51 5.78 -15.13
N LEU A 293 -11.53 4.53 -14.64
CA LEU A 293 -11.03 3.37 -15.40
C LEU A 293 -11.88 3.14 -16.64
N ALA A 294 -13.22 3.19 -16.54
CA ALA A 294 -14.10 3.08 -17.70
C ALA A 294 -13.85 4.18 -18.74
N VAL A 295 -13.70 5.43 -18.28
CA VAL A 295 -13.32 6.54 -19.15
C VAL A 295 -11.92 6.34 -19.73
N ALA A 296 -10.95 5.83 -18.97
CA ALA A 296 -9.60 5.57 -19.46
C ALA A 296 -9.57 4.47 -20.55
N VAL A 297 -10.38 3.42 -20.41
CA VAL A 297 -10.57 2.38 -21.45
C VAL A 297 -11.09 2.99 -22.74
N ILE A 298 -12.16 3.80 -22.65
CA ILE A 298 -12.89 4.28 -23.82
C ILE A 298 -12.21 5.48 -24.47
N VAL A 299 -11.70 6.40 -23.66
CA VAL A 299 -11.29 7.75 -24.08
C VAL A 299 -9.78 7.89 -24.16
N VAL A 300 -9.04 7.35 -23.18
CA VAL A 300 -7.61 7.62 -23.00
C VAL A 300 -6.79 6.34 -23.00
N HIS A 301 -6.75 5.64 -24.14
CA HIS A 301 -6.00 4.38 -24.26
C HIS A 301 -4.50 4.51 -23.91
N SER A 302 -3.92 5.72 -24.00
CA SER A 302 -2.53 5.97 -23.57
C SER A 302 -2.30 5.78 -22.08
N VAL A 303 -3.34 5.86 -21.23
CA VAL A 303 -3.27 5.59 -19.80
C VAL A 303 -2.81 4.17 -19.51
N TRP A 304 -3.19 3.20 -20.36
CA TRP A 304 -2.73 1.81 -20.25
C TRP A 304 -1.25 1.61 -20.51
N ARG A 305 -0.53 2.63 -20.99
CA ARG A 305 0.94 2.59 -21.09
C ARG A 305 1.62 3.02 -19.80
N ASN A 306 0.87 3.54 -18.82
CA ASN A 306 1.43 3.98 -17.55
C ASN A 306 1.76 2.75 -16.67
N PRO A 307 3.04 2.54 -16.32
CA PRO A 307 3.44 1.36 -15.56
C PRO A 307 2.90 1.34 -14.14
N LEU A 308 2.76 2.52 -13.50
CA LEU A 308 2.26 2.62 -12.14
C LEU A 308 0.77 2.25 -12.07
N LEU A 309 -0.01 2.60 -13.09
CA LEU A 309 -1.41 2.17 -13.17
C LEU A 309 -1.52 0.65 -13.25
N ILE A 310 -0.79 0.00 -14.16
CA ILE A 310 -0.87 -1.46 -14.32
C ILE A 310 -0.37 -2.16 -13.06
N ALA A 311 0.75 -1.71 -12.47
CA ALA A 311 1.24 -2.25 -11.20
C ALA A 311 0.20 -2.10 -10.08
N SER A 312 -0.51 -0.96 -10.05
CA SER A 312 -1.59 -0.73 -9.09
C SER A 312 -2.77 -1.69 -9.29
N LEU A 313 -3.21 -1.90 -10.53
CA LEU A 313 -4.27 -2.85 -10.84
C LEU A 313 -3.87 -4.29 -10.51
N LEU A 314 -2.62 -4.67 -10.78
CA LEU A 314 -2.07 -5.98 -10.41
C LEU A 314 -2.00 -6.16 -8.88
N ALA A 315 -1.62 -5.13 -8.13
CA ALA A 315 -1.60 -5.17 -6.68
C ALA A 315 -3.01 -5.30 -6.09
N CYS A 316 -3.97 -4.51 -6.58
CA CYS A 316 -5.37 -4.63 -6.21
C CYS A 316 -5.91 -6.03 -6.53
N ALA A 317 -5.70 -6.52 -7.75
CA ALA A 317 -6.19 -7.83 -8.17
C ALA A 317 -5.55 -8.97 -7.37
N GLY A 318 -4.24 -8.91 -7.12
CA GLY A 318 -3.53 -9.91 -6.33
C GLY A 318 -4.04 -9.98 -4.88
N TYR A 319 -4.22 -8.82 -4.24
CA TYR A 319 -4.69 -8.80 -2.86
C TYR A 319 -6.20 -9.13 -2.73
N VAL A 320 -7.05 -8.69 -3.66
CA VAL A 320 -8.46 -9.15 -3.74
C VAL A 320 -8.52 -10.65 -3.97
N PHE A 321 -7.65 -11.19 -4.83
CA PHE A 321 -7.58 -12.62 -5.06
C PHE A 321 -7.25 -13.38 -3.76
N PHE A 322 -6.25 -12.90 -3.02
CA PHE A 322 -5.93 -13.43 -1.70
C PHE A 322 -7.14 -13.40 -0.76
N ILE A 323 -7.81 -12.26 -0.62
CA ILE A 323 -8.94 -12.11 0.31
C ILE A 323 -10.09 -13.08 -0.06
N GLY A 324 -10.43 -13.17 -1.34
CA GLY A 324 -11.47 -14.07 -1.84
C GLY A 324 -11.10 -15.55 -1.67
N TRP A 325 -9.86 -15.91 -1.98
CA TRP A 325 -9.34 -17.28 -1.79
C TRP A 325 -9.21 -17.66 -0.32
N HIS A 326 -8.82 -16.72 0.54
CA HIS A 326 -8.69 -16.94 1.96
C HIS A 326 -10.06 -17.03 2.66
N ASN A 327 -11.11 -16.50 2.02
CA ASN A 327 -12.49 -16.49 2.51
C ASN A 327 -12.64 -15.85 3.90
N ASN A 328 -11.84 -14.81 4.17
CA ASN A 328 -11.87 -14.06 5.42
C ASN A 328 -11.68 -12.57 5.12
N MET A 329 -12.79 -11.87 4.93
CA MET A 329 -12.83 -10.45 4.56
C MET A 329 -12.71 -9.59 5.81
N GLN A 330 -11.48 -9.21 6.15
CA GLN A 330 -11.22 -8.30 7.26
C GLN A 330 -10.94 -6.90 6.72
N PRO A 331 -11.59 -5.84 7.25
CA PRO A 331 -11.40 -4.48 6.77
C PRO A 331 -9.94 -4.07 6.65
N ARG A 332 -9.08 -4.43 7.62
CA ARG A 332 -7.66 -4.02 7.58
C ARG A 332 -6.91 -4.46 6.33
N TYR A 333 -7.29 -5.58 5.69
CA TYR A 333 -6.67 -6.06 4.46
C TYR A 333 -6.78 -5.04 3.31
N TYR A 334 -7.82 -4.21 3.33
CA TYR A 334 -8.03 -3.21 2.28
C TYR A 334 -7.11 -1.98 2.42
N GLN A 335 -6.37 -1.83 3.52
CA GLN A 335 -5.30 -0.82 3.61
C GLN A 335 -4.25 -1.03 2.53
N VAL A 336 -3.93 -2.29 2.23
CA VAL A 336 -2.97 -2.65 1.18
C VAL A 336 -3.48 -2.27 -0.21
N ILE A 337 -4.81 -2.28 -0.40
CA ILE A 337 -5.49 -1.93 -1.65
C ILE A 337 -5.68 -0.41 -1.78
N ALA A 338 -5.84 0.32 -0.68
CA ALA A 338 -6.09 1.76 -0.69
C ALA A 338 -5.02 2.57 -1.44
N TYR A 339 -3.74 2.27 -1.22
CA TYR A 339 -2.63 2.93 -1.92
C TYR A 339 -2.67 2.76 -3.44
N PRO A 340 -2.63 1.53 -4.00
CA PRO A 340 -2.70 1.35 -5.45
C PRO A 340 -4.00 1.87 -6.04
N LEU A 341 -5.13 1.78 -5.33
CA LEU A 341 -6.40 2.38 -5.78
C LEU A 341 -6.26 3.91 -5.97
N VAL A 342 -5.69 4.61 -4.99
CA VAL A 342 -5.45 6.06 -5.10
C VAL A 342 -4.46 6.38 -6.21
N PHE A 343 -3.43 5.55 -6.42
CA PHE A 343 -2.51 5.75 -7.55
C PHE A 343 -3.21 5.62 -8.89
N ALA A 344 -4.07 4.61 -9.06
CA ALA A 344 -4.85 4.42 -10.26
C ALA A 344 -5.74 5.63 -10.56
N VAL A 345 -6.48 6.12 -9.55
CA VAL A 345 -7.31 7.33 -9.64
C VAL A 345 -6.46 8.54 -10.03
N THR A 346 -5.34 8.75 -9.36
CA THR A 346 -4.48 9.92 -9.57
C THR A 346 -3.86 9.94 -10.97
N VAL A 347 -3.37 8.79 -11.45
CA VAL A 347 -2.80 8.64 -12.79
C VAL A 347 -3.87 8.86 -13.86
N ALA A 348 -5.05 8.25 -13.71
CA ALA A 348 -6.15 8.41 -14.65
C ALA A 348 -6.61 9.88 -14.75
N LEU A 349 -6.76 10.57 -13.62
CA LEU A 349 -7.11 11.99 -13.58
C LEU A 349 -6.06 12.86 -14.27
N ALA A 350 -4.78 12.67 -13.92
CA ALA A 350 -3.70 13.44 -14.50
C ALA A 350 -3.65 13.29 -16.04
N ALA A 351 -3.92 12.10 -16.54
CA ALA A 351 -3.97 11.84 -17.97
C ALA A 351 -5.15 12.53 -18.66
N LEU A 352 -6.33 12.59 -18.02
CA LEU A 352 -7.48 13.35 -18.54
C LEU A 352 -7.17 14.86 -18.64
N PHE A 353 -6.48 15.42 -17.65
CA PHE A 353 -6.05 16.82 -17.68
C PHE A 353 -4.96 17.14 -18.70
N SER A 354 -4.10 16.16 -19.01
CA SER A 354 -2.95 16.37 -19.90
C SER A 354 -3.33 16.35 -21.38
N ARG A 355 -4.56 15.98 -21.74
CA ARG A 355 -5.06 16.08 -23.13
C ARG A 355 -5.36 17.53 -23.49
N THR A 356 -4.38 18.20 -24.10
CA THR A 356 -4.61 19.45 -24.82
C THR A 356 -5.34 19.19 -26.15
N PRO A 357 -6.34 20.01 -26.54
CA PRO A 357 -7.10 19.85 -27.79
C PRO A 357 -6.28 19.88 -29.08
N ALA A 358 -5.01 20.28 -29.01
CA ALA A 358 -4.15 20.52 -30.17
C ALA A 358 -3.52 19.24 -30.78
N SER A 359 -3.59 18.08 -30.12
CA SER A 359 -2.88 16.87 -30.56
C SER A 359 -3.73 15.79 -31.23
N GLU A 360 -4.98 16.06 -31.62
CA GLU A 360 -5.83 15.01 -32.19
C GLU A 360 -6.25 15.26 -33.66
N GLU A 361 -5.74 14.33 -34.48
CA GLU A 361 -6.25 13.90 -35.77
C GLU A 361 -7.75 13.52 -35.69
N LYS A 362 -8.44 13.53 -36.84
CA LYS A 362 -9.90 13.67 -37.05
C LYS A 362 -10.87 12.84 -36.18
N THR A 363 -10.45 11.80 -35.47
CA THR A 363 -11.33 10.85 -34.76
C THR A 363 -11.63 11.23 -33.31
N GLY A 364 -10.90 12.17 -32.69
CA GLY A 364 -11.00 12.48 -31.25
C GLY A 364 -11.72 13.78 -30.84
N ARG A 365 -12.26 14.55 -31.78
CA ARG A 365 -12.76 15.93 -31.52
C ARG A 365 -13.92 16.06 -30.52
N VAL A 366 -14.76 15.04 -30.38
CA VAL A 366 -15.88 15.04 -29.42
C VAL A 366 -15.40 14.64 -28.04
N LEU A 367 -14.56 13.60 -27.96
CA LEU A 367 -14.01 13.08 -26.72
C LEU A 367 -13.03 14.04 -26.04
N SER A 368 -12.22 14.77 -26.81
CA SER A 368 -11.33 15.82 -26.30
C SER A 368 -12.09 17.02 -25.71
N LYS A 369 -13.32 17.30 -26.16
CA LYS A 369 -14.19 18.32 -25.55
C LYS A 369 -14.82 17.87 -24.24
N LEU A 370 -15.01 16.56 -24.05
CA LEU A 370 -15.59 15.98 -22.83
C LEU A 370 -14.55 15.73 -21.73
N ALA A 371 -13.27 15.60 -22.07
CA ALA A 371 -12.22 15.31 -21.09
C ALA A 371 -12.07 16.40 -20.01
N PRO A 372 -12.01 17.71 -20.31
CA PRO A 372 -11.93 18.74 -19.28
C PRO A 372 -13.12 18.76 -18.29
N PRO A 373 -14.40 18.77 -18.73
CA PRO A 373 -15.51 18.75 -17.78
C PRO A 373 -15.55 17.47 -16.94
N LEU A 374 -15.22 16.30 -17.52
CA LEU A 374 -15.10 15.06 -16.75
C LEU A 374 -14.01 15.15 -15.67
N ALA A 375 -12.86 15.74 -16.01
CA ALA A 375 -11.76 15.92 -15.09
C ALA A 375 -12.10 16.91 -13.96
N PHE A 376 -12.80 18.01 -14.27
CA PHE A 376 -13.32 18.94 -13.26
C PHE A 376 -14.33 18.30 -12.32
N THR A 377 -15.31 17.56 -12.87
CA THR A 377 -16.30 16.82 -12.06
C THR A 377 -15.59 15.84 -11.14
N ALA A 378 -14.57 15.14 -11.64
CA ALA A 378 -13.84 14.18 -10.85
C ALA A 378 -12.98 14.81 -9.73
N ILE A 379 -12.37 15.98 -9.96
CA ILE A 379 -11.71 16.76 -8.89
C ILE A 379 -12.75 17.22 -7.85
N ALA A 380 -13.91 17.73 -8.29
CA ALA A 380 -14.95 18.18 -7.38
C ALA A 380 -15.47 17.02 -6.52
N SER A 381 -15.72 15.86 -7.12
CA SER A 381 -16.09 14.64 -6.41
C SER A 381 -15.03 14.25 -5.39
N ALA A 382 -13.75 14.24 -5.78
CA ALA A 382 -12.67 13.91 -4.87
C ALA A 382 -12.45 14.94 -3.75
N ALA A 383 -12.67 16.23 -4.01
CA ALA A 383 -12.65 17.26 -2.96
C ALA A 383 -13.82 17.07 -1.97
N LEU A 384 -15.00 16.71 -2.48
CA LEU A 384 -16.14 16.34 -1.65
C LEU A 384 -15.83 15.10 -0.81
N ILE A 385 -15.18 14.09 -1.41
CA ILE A 385 -14.72 12.89 -0.72
C ILE A 385 -13.79 13.24 0.44
N CYS A 386 -12.77 14.07 0.21
CA CYS A 386 -11.88 14.53 1.29
C CYS A 386 -12.65 15.25 2.41
N SER A 387 -13.65 16.05 2.05
CA SER A 387 -14.48 16.78 3.03
C SER A 387 -15.35 15.84 3.86
N LEU A 388 -15.98 14.84 3.23
CA LEU A 388 -16.78 13.82 3.91
C LEU A 388 -15.92 12.98 4.85
N ASN A 389 -14.75 12.53 4.39
CA ASN A 389 -13.83 11.79 5.26
C ASN A 389 -13.31 12.66 6.42
N LEU A 390 -13.00 13.94 6.18
CA LEU A 390 -12.57 14.83 7.25
C LEU A 390 -13.65 14.98 8.32
N ARG A 391 -14.93 14.99 7.92
CA ARG A 391 -16.05 14.96 8.87
C ARG A 391 -16.02 13.68 9.71
N GLU A 392 -15.82 12.52 9.10
CA GLU A 392 -15.72 11.23 9.83
C GLU A 392 -14.46 11.13 10.72
N ILE A 393 -13.41 11.88 10.40
CA ILE A 393 -12.20 11.94 11.24
C ILE A 393 -12.44 12.82 12.47
N LEU A 394 -13.23 13.89 12.33
CA LEU A 394 -13.46 14.88 13.39
C LEU A 394 -14.63 14.53 14.32
N TYR A 395 -15.56 13.68 13.90
CA TYR A 395 -16.77 13.26 14.63
C TYR A 395 -16.81 11.74 14.75
#